data_AF-A0A420GFC4-F1
#
_entry.id   AF-A0A420GFC4-F1
#
_cell.length_a   1.000
_cell.length_b   1.000
_cell.length_c   1.000
_cell.angle_alpha   90.00
_cell.angle_beta   90.00
_cell.angle_gamma   90.00
#
_symmetry.space_group_name_H-M   'P 1'
#
loop_
_entity.id
_entity.type
_entity.pdbx_description
1 polymer ?
#
loop_
_entity_poly.entity_id
_entity_poly.type
_entity_poly.pdbx_seq_one_letter_code
_entity_poly.pdbx_strand_id
1 'polypeptide(L)'
;MRRPIDSLFGRLALLVIAVLLLSHFAWYALMRLERSQLQTRYAVEEATFLVDAVRQHVARTPDLPLPSRVRLVDPASSDVPPDSTNLPAPLERFIEDVRDRMPAGTLVRIGQPGRPPTLWVRATTDRSWIVVPVQPLRPPRSLDRTVLWLAIIFSFAVMAALFAAWALQQPLRSLAQAVARFGRGLPVPPVPERGPRELRQLTHGFNQMVQEVARTENDRAVMLAGVAHDLKTPLARLRLRAEMMEEVKMRDGVVRDVDSMTHIVEQFLVFAHDGADRSEAVEVDAQCDRVVRSYRAVAAGAPTVRTELNAGPGFLLPAATLDRILSNLLDNAHAYGAPPIVVATARTAQGFTLSVSDNGGGIAAQDLINASRPFVRLDPARGGNGHSGLGLAIVERLVRRAGGEWEIGNHEGRGLRVLMSFPFEVVPRVTAASESVW
;
A
#
# COMPACT_ATOMS: atom_id res chain seq x y z
N MET A 1 9.39 -18.99 -22.41
CA MET A 1 9.67 -17.74 -23.16
C MET A 1 9.23 -16.54 -22.33
N ARG A 2 10.15 -15.62 -22.03
CA ARG A 2 9.94 -14.48 -21.11
C ARG A 2 9.37 -13.30 -21.90
N ARG A 3 8.19 -12.78 -21.55
CA ARG A 3 7.66 -11.55 -22.15
C ARG A 3 8.23 -10.35 -21.37
N PRO A 4 9.06 -9.49 -21.99
CA PRO A 4 9.68 -8.34 -21.29
C PRO A 4 8.63 -7.33 -20.78
N ILE A 5 7.42 -7.37 -21.33
CA ILE A 5 6.26 -6.52 -20.97
C ILE A 5 5.72 -6.82 -19.55
N ASP A 6 6.01 -7.99 -18.98
CA ASP A 6 5.53 -8.35 -17.62
C ASP A 6 6.38 -7.76 -16.49
N SER A 7 7.51 -7.13 -16.82
CA SER A 7 8.36 -6.42 -15.87
C SER A 7 7.83 -5.02 -15.55
N LEU A 8 8.07 -4.53 -14.33
CA LEU A 8 7.77 -3.16 -13.93
C LEU A 8 8.46 -2.17 -14.86
N PHE A 9 9.73 -2.43 -15.19
CA PHE A 9 10.48 -1.67 -16.17
C PHE A 9 9.82 -1.68 -17.55
N GLY A 10 9.40 -2.84 -18.05
CA GLY A 10 8.77 -2.98 -19.35
C GLY A 10 7.45 -2.21 -19.47
N ARG A 11 6.62 -2.22 -18.42
CA ARG A 11 5.38 -1.43 -18.39
C ARG A 11 5.64 0.07 -18.33
N LEU A 12 6.61 0.50 -17.53
CA LEU A 12 6.97 1.91 -17.38
C LEU A 12 7.63 2.45 -18.64
N ALA A 13 8.52 1.67 -19.26
CA ALA A 13 9.13 1.97 -20.55
C ALA A 13 8.10 2.08 -21.66
N LEU A 14 7.12 1.16 -21.75
CA LEU A 14 6.06 1.20 -22.75
C LEU A 14 5.18 2.45 -22.57
N LEU A 15 4.88 2.82 -21.33
CA LEU A 15 4.14 4.05 -21.02
C LEU A 15 4.93 5.29 -21.45
N VAL A 16 6.22 5.38 -21.09
CA VAL A 16 7.08 6.49 -21.49
C VAL A 16 7.22 6.57 -23.01
N ILE A 17 7.44 5.45 -23.69
CA ILE A 17 7.50 5.37 -25.15
C ILE A 17 6.18 5.84 -25.77
N ALA A 18 5.04 5.39 -25.24
CA ALA A 18 3.73 5.81 -25.71
C ALA A 18 3.55 7.31 -25.57
N VAL A 19 3.87 7.89 -24.41
CA VAL A 19 3.80 9.35 -24.16
C VAL A 19 4.73 10.12 -25.09
N LEU A 20 5.97 9.65 -25.29
CA LEU A 20 6.94 10.28 -26.19
C LEU A 20 6.48 10.24 -27.65
N LEU A 21 5.98 9.10 -28.12
CA LEU A 21 5.45 8.97 -29.48
C LEU A 21 4.24 9.88 -29.70
N LEU A 22 3.35 9.96 -28.71
CA LEU A 22 2.17 10.81 -28.76
C LEU A 22 2.56 12.29 -28.82
N SER A 23 3.54 12.70 -28.01
CA SER A 23 4.13 14.04 -28.02
C SER A 23 4.81 14.36 -29.36
N HIS A 24 5.53 13.40 -29.93
CA HIS A 24 6.21 13.59 -31.21
C HIS A 24 5.22 13.70 -32.38
N PHE A 25 4.14 12.91 -32.35
CA PHE A 25 3.08 12.98 -33.34
C PHE A 25 2.30 14.30 -33.25
N ALA A 26 2.04 14.75 -32.03
CA ALA A 26 1.48 16.06 -31.73
C ALA A 26 2.32 17.21 -32.30
N TRP A 27 3.64 17.18 -32.05
CA TRP A 27 4.58 18.17 -32.57
C TRP A 27 4.66 18.14 -34.12
N TYR A 28 4.76 16.95 -34.71
CA TYR A 28 4.76 16.79 -36.17
C TYR A 28 3.48 17.34 -36.80
N ALA A 29 2.32 17.07 -36.18
CA ALA A 29 1.03 17.60 -36.62
C ALA A 29 1.01 19.13 -36.57
N LEU A 30 1.48 19.74 -35.47
CA LEU A 30 1.57 21.20 -35.32
C LEU A 30 2.43 21.84 -36.42
N MET A 31 3.63 21.30 -36.65
CA MET A 31 4.53 21.76 -37.72
C MET A 31 3.91 21.64 -39.11
N ARG A 32 3.19 20.54 -39.38
CA ARG A 32 2.45 20.35 -40.65
C ARG A 32 1.37 21.40 -40.88
N LEU A 33 0.75 21.89 -39.81
CA LEU A 33 -0.34 22.86 -39.87
C LEU A 33 0.18 24.29 -40.01
N GLU A 34 1.22 24.66 -39.27
CA GLU A 34 1.84 25.99 -39.33
C GLU A 34 2.39 26.30 -40.74
N ARG A 35 2.93 25.27 -41.42
CA ARG A 35 3.41 25.36 -42.81
C ARG A 35 2.34 25.84 -43.81
N SER A 36 1.05 25.68 -43.50
CA SER A 36 -0.05 26.12 -44.40
C SER A 36 -0.37 27.61 -44.28
N GLN A 37 -0.14 28.24 -43.11
CA GLN A 37 -0.40 29.67 -42.92
C GLN A 37 0.68 30.53 -43.58
N LEU A 38 1.95 30.12 -43.48
CA LEU A 38 3.06 30.79 -44.16
C LEU A 38 2.88 30.79 -45.68
N GLN A 39 2.36 29.69 -46.27
CA GLN A 39 2.14 29.58 -47.71
C GLN A 39 1.17 30.64 -48.28
N THR A 40 0.16 31.06 -47.52
CA THR A 40 -0.83 32.05 -48.02
C THR A 40 -0.20 33.43 -48.16
N ARG A 41 0.59 33.86 -47.18
CA ARG A 41 1.31 35.16 -47.24
C ARG A 41 2.31 35.21 -48.39
N TYR A 42 3.10 34.14 -48.56
CA TYR A 42 4.03 34.05 -49.69
C TYR A 42 3.31 34.02 -51.04
N ALA A 43 2.16 33.35 -51.14
CA ALA A 43 1.39 33.31 -52.39
C ALA A 43 0.85 34.69 -52.81
N VAL A 44 0.40 35.53 -51.86
CA VAL A 44 -0.04 36.90 -52.15
C VAL A 44 1.15 37.75 -52.60
N GLU A 45 2.29 37.69 -51.89
CA GLU A 45 3.50 38.43 -52.27
C GLU A 45 4.02 38.00 -53.65
N GLU A 46 4.08 36.70 -53.94
CA GLU A 46 4.50 36.15 -55.22
C GLU A 46 3.55 36.59 -56.35
N ALA A 47 2.23 36.54 -56.13
CA ALA A 47 1.23 36.95 -57.10
C ALA A 47 1.30 38.45 -57.40
N THR A 48 1.37 39.31 -56.37
CA THR A 48 1.51 40.76 -56.54
C THR A 48 2.81 41.09 -57.28
N PHE A 49 3.94 40.48 -56.88
CA PHE A 49 5.23 40.70 -57.53
C PHE A 49 5.22 40.31 -59.01
N LEU A 50 4.65 39.14 -59.36
CA LEU A 50 4.58 38.68 -60.74
C LEU A 50 3.71 39.60 -61.60
N VAL A 51 2.58 40.07 -61.08
CA VAL A 51 1.70 41.00 -61.80
C VAL A 51 2.40 42.34 -62.03
N ASP A 52 3.04 42.91 -61.01
CA ASP A 52 3.78 44.18 -61.13
C ASP A 52 4.97 44.05 -62.09
N ALA A 53 5.72 42.94 -62.04
CA ALA A 53 6.82 42.68 -62.95
C ALA A 53 6.34 42.60 -64.41
N VAL A 54 5.19 41.97 -64.66
CA VAL A 54 4.58 41.90 -66.01
C VAL A 54 4.09 43.27 -66.46
N ARG A 55 3.43 44.05 -65.59
CA ARG A 55 2.98 45.41 -65.91
C ARG A 55 4.16 46.31 -66.29
N GLN A 56 5.25 46.25 -65.53
CA GLN A 56 6.45 47.02 -65.80
C GLN A 56 7.14 46.57 -67.10
N HIS A 57 7.14 45.26 -67.39
CA HIS A 57 7.69 44.72 -68.63
C HIS A 57 6.89 45.17 -69.86
N VAL A 58 5.56 45.05 -69.83
CA VAL A 58 4.67 45.50 -70.92
C VAL A 58 4.81 47.01 -71.16
N ALA A 59 4.98 47.80 -70.09
CA ALA A 59 5.16 49.25 -70.21
C ALA A 59 6.50 49.65 -70.83
N ARG A 60 7.58 48.87 -70.62
CA ARG A 60 8.94 49.20 -71.09
C ARG A 60 9.35 48.50 -72.38
N THR A 61 8.83 47.31 -72.64
CA THR A 61 9.31 46.43 -73.72
C THR A 61 8.15 45.58 -74.27
N PRO A 62 7.21 46.19 -74.99
CA PRO A 62 5.94 45.53 -75.37
C PRO A 62 6.10 44.35 -76.34
N ASP A 63 7.19 44.29 -77.12
CA ASP A 63 7.38 43.30 -78.18
C ASP A 63 8.20 42.06 -77.75
N LEU A 64 8.67 41.99 -76.49
CA LEU A 64 9.39 40.82 -76.00
C LEU A 64 8.40 39.71 -75.57
N PRO A 65 8.72 38.42 -75.83
CA PRO A 65 7.87 37.33 -75.40
C PRO A 65 7.87 37.22 -73.87
N LEU A 66 6.66 37.17 -73.30
CA LEU A 66 6.44 36.94 -71.88
C LEU A 66 6.90 35.54 -71.46
N PRO A 67 7.23 35.33 -70.16
CA PRO A 67 7.51 34.01 -69.62
C PRO A 67 6.38 33.02 -69.93
N SER A 68 6.74 31.75 -70.17
CA SER A 68 5.90 30.69 -70.75
C SER A 68 4.62 30.29 -69.99
N ARG A 69 4.27 31.00 -68.91
CA ARG A 69 3.02 30.79 -68.15
C ARG A 69 2.20 32.06 -67.92
N VAL A 70 2.68 33.23 -68.31
CA VAL A 70 1.94 34.49 -68.23
C VAL A 70 1.24 34.74 -69.57
N ARG A 71 -0.03 35.12 -69.55
CA ARG A 71 -0.78 35.46 -70.78
C ARG A 71 -1.39 36.84 -70.66
N LEU A 72 -1.38 37.58 -71.77
CA LEU A 72 -2.18 38.78 -71.93
C LEU A 72 -3.43 38.41 -72.71
N VAL A 73 -4.61 38.67 -72.14
CA VAL A 73 -5.89 38.34 -72.76
C VAL A 73 -6.68 39.61 -72.99
N ASP A 74 -7.25 39.75 -74.18
CA ASP A 74 -8.08 40.90 -74.52
C ASP A 74 -9.34 40.96 -73.62
N PRO A 75 -9.75 42.14 -73.13
CA PRO A 75 -10.98 42.33 -72.38
C PRO A 75 -12.26 41.77 -73.01
N ALA A 76 -12.32 41.71 -74.34
CA ALA A 76 -13.48 41.21 -75.09
C ALA A 76 -13.44 39.69 -75.34
N SER A 77 -12.40 38.98 -74.89
CA SER A 77 -12.28 37.54 -75.05
C SER A 77 -13.34 36.77 -74.23
N SER A 78 -13.90 35.71 -74.82
CA SER A 78 -14.78 34.76 -74.13
C SER A 78 -14.06 33.95 -73.04
N ASP A 79 -12.73 34.00 -72.99
CA ASP A 79 -11.92 33.30 -72.00
C ASP A 79 -11.90 34.00 -70.64
N VAL A 80 -12.39 35.26 -70.57
CA VAL A 80 -12.41 36.03 -69.33
C VAL A 80 -13.41 35.40 -68.36
N PRO A 81 -12.98 35.01 -67.15
CA PRO A 81 -13.87 34.40 -66.16
C PRO A 81 -15.00 35.35 -65.75
N PRO A 82 -16.23 34.84 -65.51
CA PRO A 82 -17.30 35.64 -64.93
C PRO A 82 -16.93 36.09 -63.51
N ASP A 83 -17.51 37.19 -63.06
CA ASP A 83 -17.31 37.67 -61.69
C ASP A 83 -18.03 36.72 -60.72
N SER A 84 -17.27 35.82 -60.08
CA SER A 84 -17.81 34.77 -59.25
C SER A 84 -18.09 35.30 -57.84
N THR A 85 -19.37 35.37 -57.47
CA THR A 85 -19.83 35.87 -56.15
C THR A 85 -19.90 34.79 -55.06
N ASN A 86 -19.62 33.54 -55.40
CA ASN A 86 -19.68 32.39 -54.48
C ASN A 86 -18.33 31.67 -54.44
N LEU A 87 -17.32 32.34 -53.87
CA LEU A 87 -16.00 31.73 -53.67
C LEU A 87 -15.88 31.21 -52.22
N PRO A 88 -15.10 30.15 -51.95
CA PRO A 88 -14.80 29.77 -50.59
C PRO A 88 -14.11 30.93 -49.84
N ALA A 89 -14.49 31.19 -48.59
CA ALA A 89 -13.98 32.31 -47.79
C ALA A 89 -12.42 32.51 -47.80
N PRO A 90 -11.58 31.46 -47.82
CA PRO A 90 -10.13 31.63 -47.94
C PRO A 90 -9.68 32.26 -49.27
N LEU A 91 -10.42 31.99 -50.35
CA LEU A 91 -10.12 32.47 -51.69
C LEU A 91 -10.62 33.91 -51.88
N GLU A 92 -11.76 34.25 -51.27
CA GLU A 92 -12.26 35.64 -51.21
C GLU A 92 -11.24 36.55 -50.52
N ARG A 93 -10.76 36.16 -49.32
CA ARG A 93 -9.73 36.92 -48.61
C ARG A 93 -8.44 37.05 -49.40
N PHE A 94 -8.02 36.01 -50.12
CA PHE A 94 -6.84 36.09 -50.98
C PHE A 94 -7.02 37.11 -52.11
N ILE A 95 -8.19 37.15 -52.77
CA ILE A 95 -8.49 38.13 -53.80
C ILE A 95 -8.50 39.55 -53.22
N GLU A 96 -9.08 39.71 -52.03
CA GLU A 96 -9.14 40.98 -51.31
C GLU A 96 -7.73 41.46 -50.93
N ASP A 97 -6.90 40.60 -50.33
CA ASP A 97 -5.50 40.88 -49.98
C ASP A 97 -4.65 41.26 -51.21
N VAL A 98 -4.87 40.62 -52.36
CA VAL A 98 -4.20 40.98 -53.62
C VAL A 98 -4.72 42.33 -54.14
N ARG A 99 -6.03 42.58 -54.07
CA ARG A 99 -6.67 43.82 -54.53
C ARG A 99 -6.20 45.03 -53.71
N ASP A 100 -6.10 44.88 -52.39
CA ASP A 100 -5.65 45.92 -51.47
C ASP A 100 -4.19 46.34 -51.70
N ARG A 101 -3.37 45.43 -52.23
CA ARG A 101 -1.98 45.70 -52.59
C ARG A 101 -1.82 46.27 -54.00
N MET A 102 -2.90 46.36 -54.78
CA MET A 102 -2.90 46.86 -56.16
C MET A 102 -3.46 48.30 -56.23
N PRO A 103 -3.23 49.03 -57.33
CA PRO A 103 -3.78 50.37 -57.52
C PRO A 103 -5.33 50.39 -57.44
N ALA A 104 -5.89 51.49 -56.97
CA ALA A 104 -7.34 51.65 -56.83
C ALA A 104 -8.08 51.42 -58.16
N GLY A 105 -9.18 50.66 -58.11
CA GLY A 105 -9.99 50.29 -59.28
C GLY A 105 -9.49 49.06 -60.04
N THR A 106 -8.49 48.33 -59.52
CA THR A 106 -8.02 47.08 -60.12
C THR A 106 -9.06 45.95 -59.97
N LEU A 107 -9.40 45.31 -61.09
CA LEU A 107 -10.26 44.14 -61.12
C LEU A 107 -9.41 42.88 -60.98
N VAL A 108 -9.73 42.06 -59.98
CA VAL A 108 -9.06 40.78 -59.71
C VAL A 108 -10.10 39.67 -59.79
N ARG A 109 -9.87 38.69 -60.66
CA ARG A 109 -10.71 37.51 -60.86
C ARG A 109 -9.87 36.24 -60.78
N ILE A 110 -10.53 35.11 -60.56
CA ILE A 110 -9.89 33.79 -60.57
C ILE A 110 -10.53 32.95 -61.67
N GLY A 111 -9.69 32.36 -62.52
CA GLY A 111 -10.10 31.48 -63.59
C GLY A 111 -10.60 30.13 -63.09
N GLN A 112 -11.28 29.39 -63.96
CA GLN A 112 -11.78 28.05 -63.65
C GLN A 112 -10.68 27.17 -63.02
N PRO A 113 -11.05 26.24 -62.12
CA PRO A 113 -10.10 25.39 -61.39
C PRO A 113 -9.40 24.36 -62.30
N GLY A 114 -8.49 24.83 -63.17
CA GLY A 114 -7.42 24.03 -63.75
C GLY A 114 -6.30 23.81 -62.72
N ARG A 115 -5.44 22.82 -62.97
CA ARG A 115 -4.20 22.62 -62.19
C ARG A 115 -3.03 23.19 -63.01
N PRO A 116 -2.46 24.36 -62.66
CA PRO A 116 -2.74 25.25 -61.52
C PRO A 116 -3.85 26.31 -61.79
N PRO A 117 -4.51 26.84 -60.74
CA PRO A 117 -5.47 27.94 -60.88
C PRO A 117 -4.80 29.20 -61.43
N THR A 118 -5.55 30.01 -62.16
CA THR A 118 -5.05 31.26 -62.77
C THR A 118 -5.69 32.48 -62.13
N LEU A 119 -4.86 33.48 -61.82
CA LEU A 119 -5.25 34.79 -61.33
C LEU A 119 -5.30 35.75 -62.52
N TRP A 120 -6.41 36.47 -62.63
CA TRP A 120 -6.68 37.43 -63.69
C TRP A 120 -6.71 38.82 -63.08
N VAL A 121 -5.78 39.67 -63.46
CA VAL A 121 -5.68 41.04 -62.94
C VAL A 121 -5.75 42.04 -64.07
N ARG A 122 -6.55 43.09 -63.90
CA ARG A 122 -6.63 44.22 -64.83
C ARG A 122 -6.78 45.52 -64.05
N ALA A 123 -5.74 46.34 -64.06
CA ALA A 123 -5.85 47.70 -63.55
C ALA A 123 -6.59 48.60 -64.54
N THR A 124 -7.06 49.76 -64.06
CA THR A 124 -7.73 50.78 -64.90
C THR A 124 -6.84 51.29 -66.04
N THR A 125 -5.51 51.26 -65.85
CA THR A 125 -4.50 51.65 -66.83
C THR A 125 -4.15 50.56 -67.84
N ASP A 126 -4.58 49.31 -67.60
CA ASP A 126 -4.11 48.16 -68.36
C ASP A 126 -5.06 47.87 -69.54
N ARG A 127 -4.47 47.71 -70.73
CA ARG A 127 -5.22 47.42 -71.97
C ARG A 127 -5.72 45.97 -72.05
N SER A 128 -5.04 45.05 -71.37
CA SER A 128 -5.31 43.61 -71.41
C SER A 128 -5.36 43.04 -70.00
N TRP A 129 -6.06 41.91 -69.83
CA TRP A 129 -5.99 41.11 -68.62
C TRP A 129 -4.63 40.43 -68.51
N ILE A 130 -4.00 40.54 -67.34
CA ILE A 130 -2.77 39.83 -67.00
C ILE A 130 -3.17 38.54 -66.30
N VAL A 131 -2.82 37.41 -66.91
CA VAL A 131 -3.14 36.08 -66.41
C VAL A 131 -1.88 35.42 -65.88
N VAL A 132 -1.85 35.16 -64.57
CA VAL A 132 -0.70 34.56 -63.86
C VAL A 132 -1.14 33.26 -63.19
N PRO A 133 -0.37 32.16 -63.27
CA PRO A 133 -0.67 30.96 -62.50
C PRO A 133 -0.43 31.23 -61.02
N VAL A 134 -1.39 30.90 -60.17
CA VAL A 134 -1.23 30.94 -58.71
C VAL A 134 -1.07 29.53 -58.17
N GLN A 135 -0.22 29.39 -57.15
CA GLN A 135 -0.10 28.12 -56.44
C GLN A 135 -1.44 27.82 -55.74
N PRO A 136 -1.92 26.56 -55.76
CA PRO A 136 -3.21 26.22 -55.18
C PRO A 136 -3.22 26.53 -53.67
N LEU A 137 -3.99 27.55 -53.29
CA LEU A 137 -4.27 27.91 -51.90
C LEU A 137 -5.06 26.76 -51.27
N ARG A 138 -4.40 26.01 -50.38
CA ARG A 138 -5.12 25.02 -49.57
C ARG A 138 -5.85 25.78 -48.47
N PRO A 139 -7.15 25.51 -48.24
CA PRO A 139 -7.88 26.20 -47.18
C PRO A 139 -7.19 25.95 -45.83
N PRO A 140 -7.01 26.98 -44.99
CA PRO A 140 -6.49 26.80 -43.64
C PRO A 140 -7.43 25.87 -42.89
N ARG A 141 -6.92 24.72 -42.44
CA ARG A 141 -7.68 23.85 -41.54
C ARG A 141 -7.79 24.55 -40.18
N SER A 142 -9.00 24.60 -39.63
CA SER A 142 -9.31 25.24 -38.33
C SER A 142 -8.36 24.75 -37.23
N LEU A 143 -7.67 25.68 -36.55
CA LEU A 143 -6.79 25.39 -35.40
C LEU A 143 -7.51 24.62 -34.29
N ASP A 144 -8.84 24.81 -34.16
CA ASP A 144 -9.69 24.18 -33.16
C ASP A 144 -9.60 22.65 -33.15
N ARG A 145 -9.56 22.02 -34.33
CA ARG A 145 -9.48 20.55 -34.43
C ARG A 145 -8.12 20.03 -33.94
N THR A 146 -7.05 20.80 -34.12
CA THR A 146 -5.71 20.41 -33.71
C THR A 146 -5.56 20.48 -32.21
N VAL A 147 -6.00 21.58 -31.60
CA VAL A 147 -6.01 21.74 -30.14
C VAL A 147 -6.84 20.63 -29.48
N LEU A 148 -7.99 20.29 -30.07
CA LEU A 148 -8.82 19.17 -29.61
C LEU A 148 -8.06 17.83 -29.63
N TRP A 149 -7.37 17.51 -30.74
CA TRP A 149 -6.58 16.28 -30.84
C TRP A 149 -5.41 16.23 -29.84
N LEU A 150 -4.72 17.36 -29.64
CA LEU A 150 -3.64 17.48 -28.65
C LEU A 150 -4.14 17.27 -27.22
N ALA A 151 -5.30 17.86 -26.89
CA ALA A 151 -5.92 17.70 -25.59
C ALA A 151 -6.30 16.23 -25.34
N ILE A 152 -6.91 15.55 -26.32
CA ILE A 152 -7.26 14.12 -26.21
C ILE A 152 -6.01 13.26 -25.96
N ILE A 153 -4.96 13.52 -26.74
CA ILE A 153 -3.66 12.84 -26.62
C ILE A 153 -3.07 13.04 -25.22
N PHE A 154 -3.01 14.28 -24.74
CA PHE A 154 -2.48 14.61 -23.42
C PHE A 154 -3.31 13.98 -22.30
N SER A 155 -4.64 14.06 -22.38
CA SER A 155 -5.54 13.44 -21.40
C SER A 155 -5.35 11.93 -21.33
N PHE A 156 -5.18 11.26 -22.46
CA PHE A 156 -4.94 9.82 -22.49
C PHE A 156 -3.59 9.44 -21.87
N ALA A 157 -2.54 10.23 -22.15
CA ALA A 157 -1.22 10.06 -21.54
C ALA A 157 -1.27 10.22 -20.00
N VAL A 158 -1.93 11.27 -19.51
CA VAL A 158 -2.10 11.50 -18.07
C VAL A 158 -2.92 10.38 -17.43
N MET A 159 -4.02 9.96 -18.05
CA MET A 159 -4.86 8.86 -17.56
C MET A 159 -4.07 7.54 -17.47
N ALA A 160 -3.26 7.22 -18.48
CA ALA A 160 -2.41 6.04 -18.46
C ALA A 160 -1.35 6.10 -17.34
N ALA A 161 -0.72 7.26 -17.14
CA ALA A 161 0.25 7.48 -16.06
C ALA A 161 -0.37 7.32 -14.67
N LEU A 162 -1.54 7.92 -14.45
CA LEU A 162 -2.28 7.80 -13.19
C LEU A 162 -2.73 6.36 -12.93
N PHE A 163 -3.19 5.65 -13.96
CA PHE A 163 -3.58 4.24 -13.85
C PHE A 163 -2.38 3.36 -13.48
N ALA A 164 -1.22 3.56 -14.10
CA ALA A 164 0.00 2.82 -13.77
C ALA A 164 0.47 3.09 -12.34
N ALA A 165 0.44 4.36 -11.90
CA ALA A 165 0.76 4.73 -10.52
C ALA A 165 -0.19 4.06 -9.51
N TRP A 166 -1.50 4.12 -9.78
CA TRP A 166 -2.52 3.49 -8.94
C TRP A 166 -2.34 1.97 -8.84
N ALA A 167 -2.06 1.30 -9.97
CA ALA A 167 -1.86 -0.14 -10.04
C ALA A 167 -0.61 -0.63 -9.27
N LEU A 168 0.45 0.18 -9.18
CA LEU A 168 1.65 -0.13 -8.40
C LEU A 168 1.50 0.19 -6.91
N GLN A 169 0.76 1.25 -6.57
CA GLN A 169 0.66 1.76 -5.21
C GLN A 169 -0.08 0.82 -4.25
N GLN A 170 -1.16 0.18 -4.70
CA GLN A 170 -1.90 -0.76 -3.85
C GLN A 170 -1.06 -1.94 -3.35
N PRO A 171 -0.42 -2.75 -4.21
CA PRO A 171 0.32 -3.93 -3.76
C PRO A 171 1.57 -3.57 -2.94
N LEU A 172 2.21 -2.43 -3.21
CA LEU A 172 3.31 -1.92 -2.37
C LEU A 172 2.84 -1.54 -0.97
N ARG A 173 1.70 -0.86 -0.85
CA ARG A 173 1.11 -0.53 0.47
C ARG A 173 0.75 -1.77 1.26
N SER A 174 0.16 -2.78 0.62
CA SER A 174 -0.17 -4.04 1.32
C SER A 174 1.09 -4.77 1.81
N LEU A 175 2.16 -4.82 1.00
CA LEU A 175 3.41 -5.44 1.41
C LEU A 175 4.07 -4.65 2.55
N ALA A 176 4.10 -3.32 2.46
CA ALA A 176 4.66 -2.47 3.52
C ALA A 176 3.92 -2.63 4.86
N GLN A 177 2.59 -2.71 4.83
CA GLN A 177 1.78 -2.99 6.03
C GLN A 177 2.06 -4.39 6.59
N ALA A 178 2.20 -5.40 5.73
CA ALA A 178 2.53 -6.76 6.14
C ALA A 178 3.93 -6.83 6.81
N VAL A 179 4.94 -6.18 6.23
CA VAL A 179 6.29 -6.07 6.81
C VAL A 179 6.25 -5.36 8.17
N ALA A 180 5.51 -4.25 8.29
CA ALA A 180 5.38 -3.53 9.55
C ALA A 180 4.68 -4.36 10.64
N ARG A 181 3.67 -5.15 10.27
CA ARG A 181 3.02 -6.10 11.19
C ARG A 181 3.97 -7.23 11.61
N PHE A 182 4.71 -7.79 10.67
CA PHE A 182 5.72 -8.82 10.94
C PHE A 182 6.78 -8.33 11.92
N GLY A 183 7.31 -7.11 11.71
CA GLY A 183 8.31 -6.50 12.59
C GLY A 183 7.80 -6.20 14.01
N ARG A 184 6.48 -6.20 14.22
CA ARG A 184 5.85 -6.06 15.56
C ARG A 184 5.48 -7.41 16.19
N GLY A 185 5.87 -8.53 15.58
CA GLY A 185 5.50 -9.88 16.03
C GLY A 185 4.01 -10.18 15.90
N LEU A 186 3.27 -9.40 15.11
CA LEU A 186 1.85 -9.65 14.88
C LEU A 186 1.67 -10.73 13.80
N PRO A 187 0.57 -11.51 13.84
CA PRO A 187 0.26 -12.43 12.76
C PRO A 187 0.05 -11.69 11.43
N VAL A 188 0.69 -12.24 10.40
CA VAL A 188 0.67 -11.70 9.03
C VAL A 188 -0.02 -12.73 8.14
N PRO A 189 -1.20 -12.42 7.58
CA PRO A 189 -1.81 -13.29 6.59
C PRO A 189 -0.96 -13.30 5.29
N PRO A 190 -1.01 -14.37 4.49
CA PRO A 190 -0.27 -14.46 3.24
C PRO A 190 -0.59 -13.27 2.32
N VAL A 191 0.46 -12.55 1.90
CA VAL A 191 0.27 -11.39 1.02
C VAL A 191 0.02 -11.90 -0.40
N PRO A 192 -1.05 -11.45 -1.09
CA PRO A 192 -1.34 -11.90 -2.45
C PRO A 192 -0.22 -11.52 -3.44
N GLU A 193 0.28 -12.49 -4.20
CA GLU A 193 1.32 -12.28 -5.21
C GLU A 193 0.76 -11.63 -6.49
N ARG A 194 0.44 -10.33 -6.40
CA ARG A 194 -0.13 -9.54 -7.51
C ARG A 194 0.87 -8.53 -8.06
N GLY A 195 0.65 -8.10 -9.30
CA GLY A 195 1.39 -7.02 -9.94
C GLY A 195 2.51 -7.51 -10.88
N PRO A 196 3.46 -6.62 -11.22
CA PRO A 196 4.59 -6.95 -12.08
C PRO A 196 5.44 -8.07 -11.51
N ARG A 197 6.21 -8.73 -12.38
CA ARG A 197 7.01 -9.90 -12.02
C ARG A 197 7.93 -9.65 -10.82
N GLU A 198 8.60 -8.51 -10.77
CA GLU A 198 9.54 -8.16 -9.70
C GLU A 198 8.82 -8.05 -8.35
N LEU A 199 7.62 -7.46 -8.36
CA LEU A 199 6.81 -7.32 -7.15
C LEU A 199 6.30 -8.69 -6.68
N ARG A 200 5.84 -9.54 -7.60
CA ARG A 200 5.43 -10.91 -7.29
C ARG A 200 6.57 -11.72 -6.67
N GLN A 201 7.78 -11.63 -7.25
CA GLN A 201 8.95 -12.34 -6.74
C GLN A 201 9.35 -11.84 -5.34
N LEU A 202 9.27 -10.53 -5.09
CA LEU A 202 9.49 -9.95 -3.78
C LEU A 202 8.44 -10.41 -2.76
N THR A 203 7.16 -10.37 -3.12
CA THR A 203 6.06 -10.86 -2.26
C THR A 203 6.20 -12.35 -1.96
N HIS A 204 6.58 -13.16 -2.95
CA HIS A 204 6.84 -14.58 -2.78
C HIS A 204 7.97 -14.84 -1.77
N GLY A 205 9.12 -14.17 -1.94
CA GLY A 205 10.24 -14.27 -1.00
C GLY A 205 9.90 -13.81 0.41
N PHE A 206 9.08 -12.75 0.55
CA PHE A 206 8.57 -12.31 1.85
C PHE A 206 7.67 -13.38 2.49
N ASN A 207 6.72 -13.95 1.76
CA ASN A 207 5.83 -15.00 2.28
C ASN A 207 6.64 -16.25 2.70
N GLN A 208 7.64 -16.65 1.92
CA GLN A 208 8.55 -17.75 2.29
C GLN A 208 9.32 -17.44 3.57
N MET A 209 9.89 -16.24 3.70
CA MET A 209 10.60 -15.83 4.92
C MET A 209 9.69 -15.89 6.16
N VAL A 210 8.45 -15.41 6.06
CA VAL A 210 7.47 -15.48 7.16
C VAL A 210 7.20 -16.93 7.56
N GLN A 211 7.03 -17.83 6.59
CA GLN A 211 6.81 -19.25 6.84
C GLN A 211 8.04 -19.93 7.48
N GLU A 212 9.24 -19.64 6.98
CA GLU A 212 10.50 -20.20 7.49
C GLU A 212 10.74 -19.78 8.94
N VAL A 213 10.49 -18.51 9.28
CA VAL A 213 10.60 -17.99 10.65
C VAL A 213 9.57 -18.66 11.56
N ALA A 214 8.31 -18.74 11.12
CA ALA A 214 7.26 -19.41 11.91
C ALA A 214 7.60 -20.89 12.15
N ARG A 215 8.13 -21.58 11.13
CA ARG A 215 8.58 -22.97 11.24
C ARG A 215 9.76 -23.10 12.21
N THR A 216 10.76 -22.22 12.11
CA THR A 216 11.92 -22.23 13.02
C THR A 216 11.51 -22.02 14.47
N GLU A 217 10.57 -21.10 14.73
CA GLU A 217 10.02 -20.88 16.07
C GLU A 217 9.25 -22.10 16.58
N ASN A 218 8.44 -22.74 15.72
CA ASN A 218 7.75 -23.98 16.07
C ASN A 218 8.71 -25.15 16.33
N ASP A 219 9.75 -25.30 15.53
CA ASP A 219 10.76 -26.35 15.70
C ASP A 219 11.54 -26.15 17.01
N ARG A 220 11.88 -24.90 17.35
CA ARG A 220 12.44 -24.54 18.67
C ARG A 220 11.48 -24.91 19.79
N ALA A 221 10.20 -24.57 19.68
CA ALA A 221 9.17 -24.93 20.65
C ALA A 221 9.07 -26.45 20.87
N VAL A 222 9.04 -27.25 19.79
CA VAL A 222 8.98 -28.71 19.85
C VAL A 222 10.26 -29.31 20.46
N MET A 223 11.43 -28.82 20.07
CA MET A 223 12.71 -29.26 20.64
C MET A 223 12.77 -29.00 22.14
N LEU A 224 12.40 -27.80 22.57
CA LEU A 224 12.36 -27.42 23.99
C LEU A 224 11.38 -28.27 24.78
N ALA A 225 10.24 -28.64 24.18
CA ALA A 225 9.29 -29.55 24.79
C ALA A 225 9.86 -30.96 24.98
N GLY A 226 10.61 -31.47 24.00
CA GLY A 226 11.31 -32.76 24.10
C GLY A 226 12.34 -32.77 25.24
N VAL A 227 13.21 -31.76 25.31
CA VAL A 227 14.23 -31.64 26.37
C VAL A 227 13.59 -31.62 27.75
N ALA A 228 12.49 -30.88 27.92
CA ALA A 228 11.82 -30.76 29.20
C ALA A 228 11.07 -32.05 29.60
N HIS A 229 10.51 -32.79 28.63
CA HIS A 229 9.97 -34.13 28.89
C HIS A 229 11.07 -35.08 29.40
N ASP A 230 12.23 -35.07 28.76
CA ASP A 230 13.38 -35.90 29.13
C ASP A 230 13.95 -35.54 30.51
N LEU A 231 13.78 -34.30 30.99
CA LEU A 231 14.16 -33.85 32.34
C LEU A 231 13.18 -34.33 33.44
N LYS A 232 11.91 -34.58 33.12
CA LYS A 232 10.91 -35.02 34.12
C LYS A 232 11.26 -36.40 34.71
N THR A 233 11.76 -37.31 33.87
CA THR A 233 12.16 -38.67 34.27
C THR A 233 13.33 -38.72 35.27
N PRO A 234 14.49 -38.05 35.05
CA PRO A 234 15.56 -37.99 36.04
C PRO A 234 15.16 -37.23 37.30
N LEU A 235 14.33 -36.19 37.22
CA LEU A 235 13.81 -35.48 38.39
C LEU A 235 12.92 -36.39 39.26
N ALA A 236 12.02 -37.17 38.66
CA ALA A 236 11.21 -38.15 39.39
C ALA A 236 12.07 -39.20 40.10
N ARG A 237 13.16 -39.66 39.45
CA ARG A 237 14.12 -40.58 40.09
C ARG A 237 14.90 -39.92 41.23
N LEU A 238 15.30 -38.66 41.08
CA LEU A 238 15.96 -37.90 42.15
C LEU A 238 15.03 -37.71 43.35
N ARG A 239 13.74 -37.41 43.11
CA ARG A 239 12.72 -37.32 44.15
C ARG A 239 12.60 -38.62 44.93
N LEU A 240 12.46 -39.75 44.24
CA LEU A 240 12.39 -41.07 44.88
C LEU A 240 13.62 -41.37 45.74
N ARG A 241 14.81 -41.03 45.26
CA ARG A 241 16.06 -41.20 46.03
C ARG A 241 16.14 -40.26 47.23
N ALA A 242 15.66 -39.03 47.08
CA ALA A 242 15.60 -38.06 48.17
C ALA A 242 14.70 -38.57 49.29
N GLU A 243 13.50 -39.07 48.96
CA GLU A 243 12.55 -39.66 49.92
C GLU A 243 13.12 -40.85 50.72
N MET A 244 14.14 -41.54 50.19
CA MET A 244 14.84 -42.65 50.85
C MET A 244 15.97 -42.21 51.79
N MET A 245 16.25 -40.92 51.92
CA MET A 245 17.31 -40.40 52.80
C MET A 245 16.92 -40.49 54.28
N GLU A 246 17.84 -40.96 55.12
CA GLU A 246 17.61 -41.16 56.56
C GLU A 246 17.53 -39.84 57.34
N GLU A 247 18.32 -38.84 56.96
CA GLU A 247 18.34 -37.54 57.63
C GLU A 247 17.20 -36.64 57.16
N VAL A 248 16.18 -36.47 58.02
CA VAL A 248 14.93 -35.74 57.72
C VAL A 248 15.18 -34.31 57.20
N LYS A 249 16.10 -33.54 57.81
CA LYS A 249 16.39 -32.17 57.36
C LYS A 249 17.00 -32.11 55.97
N MET A 250 17.89 -33.05 55.65
CA MET A 250 18.51 -33.15 54.32
C MET A 250 17.51 -33.66 53.28
N ARG A 251 16.70 -34.68 53.63
CA ARG A 251 15.59 -35.16 52.80
C ARG A 251 14.66 -34.02 52.41
N ASP A 252 14.15 -33.30 53.40
CA ASP A 252 13.15 -32.25 53.17
C ASP A 252 13.73 -31.08 52.35
N GLY A 253 15.04 -30.80 52.49
CA GLY A 253 15.76 -29.86 51.64
C GLY A 253 15.86 -30.32 50.19
N VAL A 254 16.34 -31.55 49.95
CA VAL A 254 16.53 -32.11 48.60
C VAL A 254 15.19 -32.33 47.89
N VAL A 255 14.15 -32.80 48.59
CA VAL A 255 12.80 -32.93 48.03
C VAL A 255 12.27 -31.56 47.59
N ARG A 256 12.47 -30.51 48.41
CA ARG A 256 12.06 -29.14 48.05
C ARG A 256 12.79 -28.64 46.81
N ASP A 257 14.09 -28.91 46.67
CA ASP A 257 14.87 -28.52 45.49
C ASP A 257 14.42 -29.27 44.23
N VAL A 258 14.12 -30.57 44.32
CA VAL A 258 13.61 -31.36 43.19
C VAL A 258 12.21 -30.92 42.77
N ASP A 259 11.35 -30.59 43.73
CA ASP A 259 10.00 -30.07 43.45
C ASP A 259 10.06 -28.70 42.80
N SER A 260 10.97 -27.84 43.26
CA SER A 260 11.30 -26.56 42.64
C SER A 260 11.77 -26.75 41.19
N MET A 261 12.72 -27.65 40.92
CA MET A 261 13.17 -27.95 39.56
C MET A 261 12.04 -28.50 38.68
N THR A 262 11.19 -29.38 39.22
CA THR A 262 10.05 -29.95 38.50
C THR A 262 9.07 -28.87 38.09
N HIS A 263 8.76 -27.95 39.01
CA HIS A 263 7.90 -26.80 38.72
C HIS A 263 8.47 -25.89 37.62
N ILE A 264 9.78 -25.60 37.65
CA ILE A 264 10.45 -24.81 36.61
C ILE A 264 10.34 -25.50 35.23
N VAL A 265 10.57 -26.82 35.17
CA VAL A 265 10.46 -27.60 33.93
C VAL A 265 9.02 -27.59 33.39
N GLU A 266 8.02 -27.69 34.27
CA GLU A 266 6.61 -27.61 33.89
C GLU A 266 6.23 -26.21 33.38
N GLN A 267 6.67 -25.14 34.04
CA GLN A 267 6.50 -23.77 33.55
C GLN A 267 7.17 -23.56 32.19
N PHE A 268 8.35 -24.13 32.00
CA PHE A 268 9.06 -24.07 30.73
C PHE A 268 8.33 -24.83 29.60
N LEU A 269 7.75 -26.00 29.88
CA LEU A 269 6.91 -26.73 28.92
C LEU A 269 5.70 -25.91 28.48
N VAL A 270 5.04 -25.25 29.44
CA VAL A 270 3.90 -24.36 29.14
C VAL A 270 4.35 -23.19 28.28
N PHE A 271 5.51 -22.60 28.58
CA PHE A 271 6.08 -21.52 27.78
C PHE A 271 6.47 -21.97 26.37
N ALA A 272 7.08 -23.15 26.23
CA ALA A 272 7.52 -23.70 24.96
C ALA A 272 6.36 -24.15 24.07
N HIS A 273 5.23 -24.60 24.64
CA HIS A 273 4.13 -25.16 23.86
C HIS A 273 3.27 -24.08 23.18
N ASP A 274 3.26 -24.07 21.84
CA ASP A 274 2.47 -23.11 21.05
C ASP A 274 1.09 -23.60 20.59
N GLY A 275 0.67 -24.80 20.99
CA GLY A 275 -0.62 -25.36 20.62
C GLY A 275 -1.81 -24.54 21.13
N ALA A 276 -2.86 -24.43 20.30
CA ALA A 276 -4.15 -23.87 20.74
C ALA A 276 -4.74 -24.73 21.86
N ASP A 277 -5.13 -24.09 22.97
CA ASP A 277 -5.81 -24.76 24.06
C ASP A 277 -7.20 -25.22 23.58
N ARG A 278 -7.46 -26.52 23.67
CA ARG A 278 -8.72 -27.15 23.24
C ARG A 278 -9.65 -27.45 24.41
N SER A 279 -9.34 -26.95 25.61
CA SER A 279 -10.25 -27.06 26.75
C SER A 279 -11.56 -26.34 26.47
N GLU A 280 -12.63 -26.83 27.09
CA GLU A 280 -13.95 -26.22 26.99
C GLU A 280 -13.90 -24.78 27.51
N ALA A 281 -14.58 -23.87 26.80
CA ALA A 281 -14.68 -22.49 27.21
C ALA A 281 -15.61 -22.40 28.44
N VAL A 282 -15.12 -21.74 29.49
CA VAL A 282 -15.86 -21.56 30.75
C VAL A 282 -16.13 -20.09 31.00
N GLU A 283 -17.22 -19.82 31.72
CA GLU A 283 -17.50 -18.48 32.25
C GLU A 283 -16.39 -18.05 33.20
N VAL A 284 -15.75 -16.92 32.88
CA VAL A 284 -14.57 -16.43 33.58
C VAL A 284 -14.88 -16.12 35.04
N ASP A 285 -16.01 -15.46 35.33
CA ASP A 285 -16.40 -15.10 36.69
C ASP A 285 -16.56 -16.36 37.56
N ALA A 286 -17.29 -17.36 37.06
CA ALA A 286 -17.50 -18.61 37.78
C ALA A 286 -16.19 -19.38 38.03
N GLN A 287 -15.28 -19.41 37.06
CA GLN A 287 -13.98 -20.08 37.21
C GLN A 287 -13.04 -19.31 38.15
N CYS A 288 -12.96 -17.98 38.05
CA CYS A 288 -12.20 -17.13 38.97
C CYS A 288 -12.60 -17.38 40.43
N ASP A 289 -13.90 -17.42 40.69
CA ASP A 289 -14.44 -17.68 42.04
C ASP A 289 -14.12 -19.11 42.52
N ARG A 290 -14.16 -20.12 41.64
CA ARG A 290 -13.70 -21.49 41.95
C ARG A 290 -12.22 -21.54 42.29
N VAL A 291 -11.35 -20.93 41.48
CA VAL A 291 -9.89 -20.94 41.70
C VAL A 291 -9.53 -20.22 43.00
N VAL A 292 -10.11 -19.04 43.25
CA VAL A 292 -9.85 -18.29 44.49
C VAL A 292 -10.32 -19.06 45.72
N ARG A 293 -11.47 -19.76 45.67
CA ARG A 293 -11.91 -20.64 46.77
C ARG A 293 -10.91 -21.75 47.05
N SER A 294 -10.44 -22.44 46.02
CA SER A 294 -9.45 -23.50 46.16
C SER A 294 -8.13 -22.96 46.73
N TYR A 295 -7.70 -21.79 46.28
CA TYR A 295 -6.50 -21.12 46.78
C TYR A 295 -6.60 -20.78 48.28
N ARG A 296 -7.77 -20.29 48.73
CA ARG A 296 -8.04 -20.03 50.16
C ARG A 296 -8.05 -21.30 51.02
N ALA A 297 -8.44 -22.45 50.45
CA ALA A 297 -8.57 -23.71 51.19
C ALA A 297 -7.22 -24.42 51.45
N VAL A 298 -6.25 -24.25 50.55
CA VAL A 298 -4.95 -24.95 50.63
C VAL A 298 -3.95 -24.25 51.56
N ALA A 299 -4.08 -22.93 51.75
CA ALA A 299 -3.13 -22.15 52.54
C ALA A 299 -3.70 -21.76 53.91
N ALA A 300 -3.50 -22.60 54.92
CA ALA A 300 -3.72 -22.22 56.32
C ALA A 300 -2.76 -21.06 56.69
N GLY A 301 -3.28 -19.82 56.67
CA GLY A 301 -2.48 -18.59 56.83
C GLY A 301 -2.32 -17.74 55.55
N ALA A 302 -3.05 -18.03 54.48
CA ALA A 302 -2.95 -17.29 53.21
C ALA A 302 -3.32 -15.80 53.34
N PRO A 303 -2.68 -14.92 52.55
CA PRO A 303 -3.08 -13.52 52.40
C PRO A 303 -4.55 -13.41 51.97
N THR A 304 -5.27 -12.40 52.47
CA THR A 304 -6.67 -12.15 52.14
C THR A 304 -6.86 -11.93 50.63
N VAL A 305 -7.28 -12.97 49.90
CA VAL A 305 -7.68 -12.86 48.48
C VAL A 305 -9.15 -12.45 48.41
N ARG A 306 -9.51 -11.45 47.61
CA ARG A 306 -10.88 -10.96 47.37
C ARG A 306 -11.24 -11.06 45.89
N THR A 307 -12.53 -11.17 45.60
CA THR A 307 -13.07 -11.24 44.24
C THR A 307 -14.05 -10.11 44.01
N GLU A 308 -13.93 -9.43 42.87
CA GLU A 308 -14.83 -8.36 42.42
C GLU A 308 -15.25 -8.68 40.98
N LEU A 309 -16.26 -9.54 40.83
CA LEU A 309 -16.56 -10.18 39.54
C LEU A 309 -17.82 -9.57 38.91
N ASN A 310 -17.65 -8.85 37.81
CA ASN A 310 -18.72 -8.08 37.15
C ASN A 310 -18.64 -8.14 35.62
N ALA A 311 -18.07 -9.20 35.03
CA ALA A 311 -18.04 -9.36 33.57
C ALA A 311 -19.32 -10.02 33.02
N GLY A 312 -19.91 -10.92 33.81
CA GLY A 312 -21.12 -11.65 33.45
C GLY A 312 -20.88 -12.82 32.48
N PRO A 313 -21.95 -13.54 32.10
CA PRO A 313 -21.85 -14.86 31.45
C PRO A 313 -21.33 -14.83 30.01
N GLY A 314 -21.20 -13.65 29.41
CA GLY A 314 -20.68 -13.48 28.06
C GLY A 314 -19.16 -13.54 27.96
N PHE A 315 -18.43 -13.49 29.08
CA PHE A 315 -16.98 -13.59 29.08
C PHE A 315 -16.54 -15.05 29.22
N LEU A 316 -16.09 -15.64 28.10
CA LEU A 316 -15.69 -17.03 28.01
C LEU A 316 -14.21 -17.15 27.65
N LEU A 317 -13.47 -18.00 28.37
CA LEU A 317 -12.09 -18.37 28.06
C LEU A 317 -11.89 -19.88 28.21
N PRO A 318 -10.94 -20.51 27.47
CA PRO A 318 -10.59 -21.92 27.70
C PRO A 318 -10.17 -22.15 29.15
N ALA A 319 -10.74 -23.17 29.80
CA ALA A 319 -10.55 -23.41 31.23
C ALA A 319 -9.07 -23.55 31.63
N ALA A 320 -8.29 -24.34 30.88
CA ALA A 320 -6.88 -24.58 31.22
C ALA A 320 -6.02 -23.32 31.06
N THR A 321 -6.35 -22.46 30.09
CA THR A 321 -5.71 -21.15 29.90
C THR A 321 -6.00 -20.23 31.07
N LEU A 322 -7.26 -20.12 31.50
CA LEU A 322 -7.66 -19.28 32.62
C LEU A 322 -7.03 -19.74 33.94
N ASP A 323 -7.03 -21.05 34.21
CA ASP A 323 -6.42 -21.63 35.41
C ASP A 323 -4.93 -21.31 35.50
N ARG A 324 -4.21 -21.40 34.38
CA ARG A 324 -2.78 -21.07 34.31
C ARG A 324 -2.51 -19.59 34.49
N ILE A 325 -3.35 -18.71 33.93
CA ILE A 325 -3.22 -17.27 34.13
C ILE A 325 -3.38 -16.97 35.62
N LEU A 326 -4.45 -17.46 36.24
CA LEU A 326 -4.76 -17.20 37.64
C LEU A 326 -3.71 -17.80 38.57
N SER A 327 -3.27 -19.04 38.35
CA SER A 327 -2.26 -19.67 39.20
C SER A 327 -0.95 -18.88 39.18
N ASN A 328 -0.42 -18.53 38.00
CA ASN A 328 0.83 -17.77 37.91
C ASN A 328 0.73 -16.38 38.55
N LEU A 329 -0.41 -15.70 38.41
CA LEU A 329 -0.60 -14.37 39.00
C LEU A 329 -0.79 -14.44 40.52
N LEU A 330 -1.55 -15.43 41.02
CA LEU A 330 -1.77 -15.63 42.46
C LEU A 330 -0.49 -16.10 43.17
N ASP A 331 0.26 -17.02 42.56
CA ASP A 331 1.55 -17.48 43.09
C ASP A 331 2.54 -16.31 43.17
N ASN A 332 2.61 -15.48 42.12
CA ASN A 332 3.44 -14.28 42.11
C ASN A 332 3.02 -13.25 43.17
N ALA A 333 1.72 -13.00 43.32
CA ALA A 333 1.17 -12.10 44.34
C ALA A 333 1.40 -12.64 45.77
N HIS A 334 1.42 -13.95 45.96
CA HIS A 334 1.71 -14.58 47.25
C HIS A 334 3.20 -14.54 47.60
N ALA A 335 4.08 -14.77 46.62
CA ALA A 335 5.52 -14.78 46.84
C ALA A 335 6.14 -13.38 47.00
N TYR A 336 5.63 -12.39 46.25
CA TYR A 336 6.24 -11.06 46.16
C TYR A 336 5.30 -9.90 46.54
N GLY A 337 3.99 -10.12 46.51
CA GLY A 337 2.99 -9.10 46.84
C GLY A 337 2.69 -9.02 48.34
N ALA A 338 1.67 -8.25 48.68
CA ALA A 338 1.11 -8.21 50.02
C ALA A 338 -0.43 -8.19 49.97
N PRO A 339 -1.12 -8.72 51.00
CA PRO A 339 -2.58 -8.70 51.05
C PRO A 339 -3.16 -7.27 51.21
N PRO A 340 -4.42 -7.05 50.80
CA PRO A 340 -5.27 -8.00 50.07
C PRO A 340 -4.85 -8.18 48.61
N ILE A 341 -5.00 -9.40 48.11
CA ILE A 341 -4.92 -9.71 46.68
C ILE A 341 -6.34 -9.60 46.11
N VAL A 342 -6.54 -8.90 45.01
CA VAL A 342 -7.86 -8.70 44.41
C VAL A 342 -7.88 -9.26 43.00
N VAL A 343 -8.81 -10.18 42.74
CA VAL A 343 -9.14 -10.66 41.39
C VAL A 343 -10.44 -9.98 40.95
N ALA A 344 -10.36 -9.13 39.92
CA ALA A 344 -11.49 -8.35 39.45
C ALA A 344 -11.79 -8.63 37.98
N THR A 345 -13.06 -8.70 37.63
CA THR A 345 -13.52 -8.77 36.24
C THR A 345 -14.58 -7.70 35.98
N ALA A 346 -14.61 -7.17 34.77
CA ALA A 346 -15.63 -6.20 34.40
C ALA A 346 -15.99 -6.30 32.91
N ARG A 347 -17.24 -5.94 32.60
CA ARG A 347 -17.67 -5.66 31.23
C ARG A 347 -17.52 -4.16 30.97
N THR A 348 -16.77 -3.80 29.94
CA THR A 348 -16.54 -2.41 29.53
C THR A 348 -17.27 -2.10 28.22
N ALA A 349 -17.20 -0.86 27.73
CA ALA A 349 -17.77 -0.51 26.42
C ALA A 349 -17.04 -1.18 25.24
N GLN A 350 -15.78 -1.60 25.42
CA GLN A 350 -14.91 -2.12 24.36
C GLN A 350 -14.70 -3.64 24.44
N GLY A 351 -15.20 -4.30 25.50
CA GLY A 351 -15.06 -5.74 25.70
C GLY A 351 -15.12 -6.14 27.18
N PHE A 352 -14.25 -7.06 27.57
CA PHE A 352 -14.12 -7.60 28.92
C PHE A 352 -12.75 -7.31 29.51
N THR A 353 -12.67 -7.21 30.83
CA THR A 353 -11.39 -7.11 31.55
C THR A 353 -11.29 -8.16 32.65
N LEU A 354 -10.08 -8.64 32.87
CA LEU A 354 -9.66 -9.45 34.01
C LEU A 354 -8.41 -8.78 34.61
N SER A 355 -8.38 -8.57 35.91
CA SER A 355 -7.18 -8.07 36.57
C SER A 355 -6.90 -8.77 37.89
N VAL A 356 -5.62 -8.91 38.19
CA VAL A 356 -5.12 -9.35 39.50
C VAL A 356 -4.23 -8.25 40.04
N SER A 357 -4.50 -7.81 41.28
CA SER A 357 -3.69 -6.81 41.97
C SER A 357 -3.32 -7.22 43.38
N ASP A 358 -2.17 -6.77 43.85
CA ASP A 358 -1.71 -6.92 45.23
C ASP A 358 -1.37 -5.55 45.86
N ASN A 359 -1.05 -5.53 47.15
CA ASN A 359 -0.68 -4.34 47.92
C ASN A 359 0.81 -4.33 48.33
N GLY A 360 1.68 -5.04 47.60
CA GLY A 360 3.11 -5.14 47.88
C GLY A 360 3.91 -3.86 47.61
N GLY A 361 5.23 -3.98 47.49
CA GLY A 361 6.11 -2.85 47.18
C GLY A 361 6.04 -2.36 45.72
N GLY A 362 5.34 -3.09 44.84
CA GLY A 362 5.33 -2.85 43.40
C GLY A 362 6.69 -3.13 42.74
N ILE A 363 6.85 -2.66 41.49
CA ILE A 363 8.08 -2.78 40.71
C ILE A 363 8.56 -1.37 40.34
N ALA A 364 9.88 -1.11 40.40
CA ALA A 364 10.42 0.19 39.98
C ALA A 364 10.11 0.45 38.50
N ALA A 365 9.80 1.71 38.14
CA ALA A 365 9.38 2.09 36.78
C ALA A 365 10.34 1.62 35.67
N GLN A 366 11.65 1.63 35.96
CA GLN A 366 12.70 1.16 35.05
C GLN A 366 12.70 -0.36 34.82
N ASP A 367 12.17 -1.12 35.78
CA ASP A 367 12.21 -2.58 35.82
C ASP A 367 10.92 -3.23 35.31
N LEU A 368 9.82 -2.47 35.23
CA LEU A 368 8.52 -2.91 34.71
C LEU A 368 8.60 -3.48 33.29
N ILE A 369 9.44 -2.88 32.43
CA ILE A 369 9.67 -3.36 31.05
C ILE A 369 10.40 -4.73 31.05
N ASN A 370 11.23 -4.98 32.05
CA ASN A 370 12.01 -6.21 32.16
C ASN A 370 11.26 -7.31 32.93
N ALA A 371 10.26 -6.95 33.75
CA ALA A 371 9.49 -7.88 34.55
C ALA A 371 8.69 -8.91 33.74
N SER A 372 8.32 -8.57 32.50
CA SER A 372 7.61 -9.50 31.59
C SER A 372 8.54 -10.34 30.71
N ARG A 373 9.86 -10.09 30.75
CA ARG A 373 10.81 -10.85 29.95
C ARG A 373 11.03 -12.25 30.55
N PRO A 374 11.05 -13.30 29.73
CA PRO A 374 11.33 -14.66 30.19
C PRO A 374 12.66 -14.74 30.95
N PHE A 375 12.69 -15.49 32.05
CA PHE A 375 13.87 -15.75 32.89
C PHE A 375 14.44 -14.55 33.64
N VAL A 376 13.77 -13.39 33.63
CA VAL A 376 14.21 -12.22 34.39
C VAL A 376 13.68 -12.30 35.81
N ARG A 377 14.58 -12.14 36.78
CA ARG A 377 14.26 -12.05 38.21
C ARG A 377 14.78 -10.72 38.75
N LEU A 378 13.90 -9.93 39.36
CA LEU A 378 14.24 -8.61 39.91
C LEU A 378 14.98 -8.70 41.25
N ASP A 379 14.81 -9.81 41.99
CA ASP A 379 15.56 -10.10 43.21
C ASP A 379 16.07 -11.57 43.19
N PRO A 380 17.36 -11.80 42.90
CA PRO A 380 17.96 -13.13 42.92
C PRO A 380 17.99 -13.78 44.30
N ALA A 381 18.08 -12.99 45.38
CA ALA A 381 18.35 -13.45 46.74
C ALA A 381 17.11 -13.96 47.49
N ARG A 382 15.90 -13.57 47.05
CA ARG A 382 14.61 -14.03 47.63
C ARG A 382 14.09 -15.35 47.03
N GLY A 383 14.94 -16.09 46.34
CA GLY A 383 14.59 -17.16 45.39
C GLY A 383 14.39 -18.58 45.90
N GLY A 384 13.94 -18.80 47.14
CA GLY A 384 13.86 -20.14 47.73
C GLY A 384 12.78 -21.07 47.14
N ASN A 385 11.84 -20.56 46.34
CA ASN A 385 10.56 -21.23 46.10
C ASN A 385 10.31 -21.64 44.63
N GLY A 386 11.35 -21.91 43.82
CA GLY A 386 11.15 -22.43 42.44
C GLY A 386 10.54 -21.48 41.42
N HIS A 387 10.61 -20.16 41.67
CA HIS A 387 10.11 -19.16 40.74
C HIS A 387 11.14 -18.90 39.63
N SER A 388 10.88 -19.43 38.43
CA SER A 388 11.77 -19.35 37.24
C SER A 388 11.87 -17.97 36.58
N GLY A 389 11.04 -17.00 36.98
CA GLY A 389 10.84 -15.75 36.24
C GLY A 389 10.06 -15.93 34.93
N LEU A 390 9.39 -17.09 34.73
CA LEU A 390 8.55 -17.34 33.55
C LEU A 390 7.09 -16.97 33.75
N GLY A 391 6.60 -16.85 34.99
CA GLY A 391 5.17 -16.70 35.29
C GLY A 391 4.49 -15.55 34.54
N LEU A 392 5.02 -14.33 34.63
CA LEU A 392 4.47 -13.16 33.93
C LEU A 392 4.58 -13.28 32.40
N ALA A 393 5.68 -13.85 31.89
CA ALA A 393 5.85 -14.09 30.46
C ALA A 393 4.85 -15.13 29.91
N ILE A 394 4.53 -16.16 30.71
CA ILE A 394 3.49 -17.16 30.39
C ILE A 394 2.12 -16.47 30.34
N VAL A 395 1.80 -15.63 31.32
CA VAL A 395 0.54 -14.88 31.35
C VAL A 395 0.39 -13.98 30.12
N GLU A 396 1.42 -13.18 29.80
CA GLU A 396 1.40 -12.31 28.61
C GLU A 396 1.15 -13.14 27.33
N ARG A 397 1.84 -14.27 27.17
CA ARG A 397 1.69 -15.14 26.01
C ARG A 397 0.28 -15.74 25.91
N LEU A 398 -0.27 -16.23 27.02
CA LEU A 398 -1.61 -16.82 27.07
C LEU A 398 -2.71 -15.80 26.75
N VAL A 399 -2.59 -14.57 27.29
CA VAL A 399 -3.54 -13.47 27.02
C VAL A 399 -3.51 -13.09 25.54
N ARG A 400 -2.32 -12.90 24.97
CA ARG A 400 -2.18 -12.59 23.53
C ARG A 400 -2.72 -13.70 22.64
N ARG A 401 -2.57 -14.98 23.05
CA ARG A 401 -3.11 -16.14 22.32
C ARG A 401 -4.64 -16.15 22.35
N ALA A 402 -5.24 -15.80 23.48
CA ALA A 402 -6.68 -15.62 23.62
C ALA A 402 -7.22 -14.35 22.93
N GLY A 403 -6.37 -13.60 22.22
CA GLY A 403 -6.77 -12.39 21.48
C GLY A 403 -6.90 -11.16 22.37
N GLY A 404 -6.41 -11.21 23.60
CA GLY A 404 -6.41 -10.08 24.52
C GLY A 404 -5.13 -9.25 24.46
N GLU A 405 -5.21 -8.07 25.06
CA GLU A 405 -4.08 -7.21 25.40
C GLU A 405 -3.79 -7.31 26.89
N TRP A 406 -2.54 -7.06 27.28
CA TRP A 406 -2.12 -7.13 28.67
C TRP A 406 -1.30 -5.89 29.01
N GLU A 407 -1.46 -5.42 30.24
CA GLU A 407 -0.71 -4.30 30.82
C GLU A 407 -0.30 -4.64 32.25
N ILE A 408 0.92 -4.24 32.60
CA ILE A 408 1.47 -4.37 33.94
C ILE A 408 1.86 -2.98 34.44
N GLY A 409 1.46 -2.66 35.66
CA GLY A 409 1.73 -1.37 36.27
C GLY A 409 1.58 -1.41 37.78
N ASN A 410 2.09 -0.38 38.46
CA ASN A 410 1.86 -0.23 39.90
C ASN A 410 0.45 0.33 40.14
N HIS A 411 -0.27 -0.21 41.12
CA HIS A 411 -1.64 0.20 41.44
C HIS A 411 -1.65 1.33 42.49
N GLU A 412 -2.10 2.55 42.18
CA GLU A 412 -2.25 3.64 43.20
C GLU A 412 -1.02 3.88 44.11
N GLY A 413 0.19 3.58 43.62
CA GLY A 413 1.44 3.67 44.40
C GLY A 413 1.64 2.54 45.44
N ARG A 414 0.86 1.46 45.37
CA ARG A 414 0.90 0.29 46.27
C ARG A 414 0.75 -0.99 45.43
N GLY A 415 1.73 -1.87 45.48
CA GLY A 415 1.67 -3.19 44.82
C GLY A 415 1.62 -3.16 43.30
N LEU A 416 1.43 -4.35 42.72
CA LEU A 416 1.41 -4.59 41.29
C LEU A 416 -0.02 -4.85 40.82
N ARG A 417 -0.40 -4.34 39.65
CA ARG A 417 -1.60 -4.73 38.91
C ARG A 417 -1.22 -5.29 37.56
N VAL A 418 -1.79 -6.45 37.27
CA VAL A 418 -1.84 -7.02 35.92
C VAL A 418 -3.26 -6.86 35.39
N LEU A 419 -3.43 -6.07 34.33
CA LEU A 419 -4.71 -5.84 33.65
C LEU A 419 -4.69 -6.55 32.29
N MET A 420 -5.73 -7.33 32.01
CA MET A 420 -5.91 -8.06 30.77
C MET A 420 -7.25 -7.65 30.15
N SER A 421 -7.23 -7.25 28.88
CA SER A 421 -8.37 -6.71 28.15
C SER A 421 -8.68 -7.59 26.94
N PHE A 422 -9.94 -7.97 26.76
CA PHE A 422 -10.40 -8.87 25.70
C PHE A 422 -11.55 -8.25 24.91
N PRO A 423 -11.59 -8.35 23.58
CA PRO A 423 -12.72 -7.88 22.79
C PRO A 423 -13.97 -8.76 23.01
N PHE A 424 -15.17 -8.27 22.67
CA PHE A 424 -16.43 -9.03 22.81
C PHE A 424 -16.46 -10.33 22.00
N GLU A 425 -15.77 -10.36 20.86
CA GLU A 425 -15.54 -11.58 20.08
C GLU A 425 -14.23 -12.22 20.56
N VAL A 426 -14.28 -12.99 21.64
CA VAL A 426 -13.17 -13.89 22.00
C VAL A 426 -13.23 -15.08 21.02
N VAL A 427 -12.82 -14.86 19.78
CA VAL A 427 -12.76 -15.92 18.76
C VAL A 427 -11.63 -16.87 19.14
N PRO A 428 -11.86 -18.18 19.34
CA PRO A 428 -10.76 -19.12 19.36
C PRO A 428 -10.09 -19.03 17.99
N ARG A 429 -8.82 -18.61 17.93
CA ARG A 429 -8.01 -18.75 16.71
C ARG A 429 -7.87 -20.24 16.40
N VAL A 430 -8.87 -20.80 15.72
CA VAL A 430 -8.74 -22.06 15.02
C VAL A 430 -7.82 -21.76 13.84
N THR A 431 -6.56 -22.15 13.96
CA THR A 431 -5.71 -22.35 12.80
C THR A 431 -6.45 -23.31 11.89
N ALA A 432 -6.96 -22.80 10.76
CA ALA A 432 -7.49 -23.63 9.70
C ALA A 432 -6.37 -24.58 9.26
N ALA A 433 -6.43 -25.82 9.74
CA ALA A 433 -5.69 -26.91 9.15
C ALA A 433 -6.19 -27.01 7.72
N SER A 434 -5.26 -26.93 6.76
CA SER A 434 -5.51 -27.29 5.39
C SER A 434 -6.09 -28.68 5.37
N GLU A 435 -7.34 -28.82 4.93
CA GLU A 435 -7.84 -30.10 4.49
C GLU A 435 -6.92 -30.58 3.38
N SER A 436 -6.09 -31.56 3.71
CA SER A 436 -5.43 -32.41 2.75
C SER A 436 -6.50 -33.18 1.99
N VAL A 437 -6.94 -32.61 0.87
CA VAL A 437 -7.57 -33.34 -0.21
C VAL A 437 -6.46 -33.68 -1.19
N TRP A 438 -6.15 -34.98 -1.23
CA TRP A 438 -5.46 -35.77 -2.27
C TRP A 438 -4.52 -35.07 -3.27
#